data_AF-A0A484GMP4-F1
#
_entry.id   AF-A0A484GMP4-F1
#
_cell.length_a   1.000
_cell.length_b   1.000
_cell.length_c   1.000
_cell.angle_alpha   90.00
_cell.angle_beta   90.00
_cell.angle_gamma   90.00
#
_symmetry.space_group_name_H-M   'P 1'
#
loop_
_entity.id
_entity.type
_entity.pdbx_description
1 polymer ?
#
loop_
_entity_poly.entity_id
_entity_poly.type
_entity_poly.pdbx_seq_one_letter_code
_entity_poly.pdbx_strand_id
1 'polypeptide(L)'
;ETSHLHFRQLRYHETSGPQEALSRLRELCRRWLRPEARTKAQILELLVLEQFLSILPGEIRTWVQIHRPGSGEEAVALVEELQ
;
A
#
# COMPACT_ATOMS: atom_id res chain seq x y z
N GLU A 1 0.38 2.80 7.69
CA GLU A 1 -0.75 1.86 7.45
C GLU A 1 -2.11 2.53 7.38
N THR A 2 -2.58 3.27 8.38
CA THR A 2 -3.97 3.79 8.40
C THR A 2 -4.36 4.65 7.18
N SER A 3 -3.48 5.52 6.70
CA SER A 3 -3.78 6.35 5.52
C SER A 3 -3.85 5.56 4.21
N HIS A 4 -3.11 4.44 4.10
CA HIS A 4 -3.13 3.56 2.94
C HIS A 4 -4.47 2.81 2.84
N LEU A 5 -4.93 2.24 3.96
CA LEU A 5 -6.25 1.58 4.02
C LEU A 5 -7.36 2.56 3.68
N HIS A 6 -7.37 3.75 4.29
CA HIS A 6 -8.35 4.78 3.96
C HIS A 6 -8.29 5.23 2.49
N PHE A 7 -7.10 5.32 1.89
CA PHE A 7 -6.96 5.63 0.47
C PHE A 7 -7.65 4.58 -0.41
N ARG A 8 -7.41 3.29 -0.15
CA ARG A 8 -7.97 2.18 -0.93
C ARG A 8 -9.46 1.92 -0.67
N GLN A 9 -9.93 2.24 0.53
CA GLN A 9 -11.30 1.95 0.97
C GLN A 9 -12.27 3.12 0.85
N LEU A 10 -11.80 4.33 0.52
CA LEU A 10 -12.66 5.50 0.35
C LEU A 10 -13.79 5.19 -0.64
N ARG A 11 -15.04 5.34 -0.20
CA ARG A 11 -16.20 5.14 -1.07
C ARG A 11 -16.76 6.48 -1.52
N TYR A 12 -17.13 6.57 -2.80
CA TYR A 12 -17.64 7.82 -3.38
C TYR A 12 -18.87 8.37 -2.64
N HIS A 13 -19.76 7.48 -2.18
CA HIS A 13 -20.98 7.86 -1.43
C HIS A 13 -20.69 8.47 -0.04
N GLU A 14 -19.46 8.38 0.47
CA GLU A 14 -19.02 8.99 1.75
C GLU A 14 -18.57 10.45 1.56
N THR A 15 -18.67 10.98 0.34
CA THR A 15 -18.18 12.31 -0.03
C THR A 15 -19.34 13.17 -0.54
N SER A 16 -19.25 14.49 -0.38
CA SER A 16 -20.30 15.43 -0.80
C SER A 16 -20.29 15.71 -2.31
N GLY A 17 -19.39 15.07 -3.07
CA GLY A 17 -19.28 15.23 -4.51
C GLY A 17 -17.89 14.94 -5.06
N PRO A 18 -17.71 15.04 -6.39
CA PRO A 18 -16.49 14.60 -7.05
C PRO A 18 -15.26 15.43 -6.70
N GLN A 19 -15.42 16.73 -6.45
CA GLN A 19 -14.33 17.60 -6.01
C GLN A 19 -13.82 17.20 -4.62
N GLU A 20 -14.72 16.91 -3.68
CA GLU A 20 -14.36 16.46 -2.34
C GLU A 20 -13.70 15.08 -2.39
N ALA A 21 -14.26 14.14 -3.16
CA ALA A 21 -13.68 12.81 -3.35
C ALA A 21 -12.24 12.88 -3.87
N LEU A 22 -11.99 13.68 -4.91
CA LEU A 22 -10.65 13.85 -5.47
C LEU A 22 -9.69 14.52 -4.48
N SER A 23 -10.16 15.53 -3.74
CA SER A 23 -9.35 16.20 -2.71
C SER A 23 -8.93 15.22 -1.61
N ARG A 24 -9.88 14.42 -1.11
CA ARG A 24 -9.65 13.40 -0.08
C ARG A 24 -8.68 12.32 -0.56
N LEU A 25 -8.84 11.82 -1.79
CA LEU A 25 -7.91 10.86 -2.39
C LEU A 25 -6.49 11.43 -2.47
N ARG A 26 -6.32 12.69 -2.88
CA ARG A 26 -5.01 13.34 -2.95
C ARG A 26 -4.37 13.45 -1.56
N GLU A 27 -5.14 13.84 -0.56
CA GLU A 27 -4.66 13.94 0.82
C GLU A 27 -4.22 12.57 1.38
N LEU A 28 -5.07 11.56 1.23
CA LEU A 28 -4.78 10.20 1.70
C LEU A 28 -3.58 9.59 0.97
N CYS A 29 -3.50 9.76 -0.35
CA CYS A 29 -2.36 9.34 -1.17
C CYS A 29 -1.05 10.00 -0.71
N ARG A 30 -1.08 11.32 -0.45
CA ARG A 30 0.08 12.07 0.03
C ARG A 30 0.55 11.58 1.40
N ARG A 31 -0.37 11.35 2.34
CA ARG A 31 -0.05 10.81 3.68
C ARG A 31 0.49 9.37 3.62
N TRP A 32 0.00 8.56 2.69
CA TRP A 32 0.49 7.20 2.46
C TRP A 32 1.90 7.21 1.86
N LEU A 33 2.07 7.84 0.70
CA LEU A 33 3.31 7.79 -0.07
C LEU A 33 4.40 8.72 0.47
N ARG A 34 4.02 9.79 1.18
CA ARG A 34 4.92 10.81 1.77
C ARG A 34 5.96 11.32 0.76
N PRO A 35 5.54 11.95 -0.36
CA PRO A 35 6.46 12.42 -1.39
C PRO A 35 7.48 13.48 -0.91
N GLU A 36 7.25 14.10 0.25
CA GLU A 36 8.19 15.01 0.91
C GLU A 36 9.40 14.28 1.52
N ALA A 37 9.24 13.00 1.84
CA ALA A 37 10.24 12.18 2.51
C ALA A 37 10.76 11.03 1.63
N ARG A 38 10.18 10.84 0.44
CA ARG A 38 10.50 9.72 -0.45
C ARG A 38 10.80 10.19 -1.87
N THR A 39 11.81 9.59 -2.47
CA THR A 39 12.10 9.78 -3.89
C THR A 39 11.05 9.09 -4.76
N LYS A 40 10.98 9.48 -6.04
CA LYS A 40 10.13 8.80 -7.01
C LYS A 40 10.38 7.29 -7.06
N ALA A 41 11.64 6.87 -7.01
CA ALA A 41 12.01 5.45 -7.01
C ALA A 41 11.44 4.73 -5.77
N GLN A 42 11.60 5.30 -4.57
CA GLN A 42 11.04 4.74 -3.34
C GLN A 42 9.51 4.65 -3.37
N ILE A 43 8.83 5.63 -4.00
CA ILE A 43 7.38 5.57 -4.19
C ILE A 43 6.99 4.41 -5.12
N LEU A 44 7.72 4.24 -6.23
CA LEU A 44 7.48 3.14 -7.15
C LEU A 44 7.67 1.78 -6.45
N GLU A 45 8.73 1.62 -5.66
CA GLU A 45 8.96 0.39 -4.89
C GLU A 45 7.84 0.10 -3.88
N LEU A 46 7.26 1.11 -3.24
CA LEU A 46 6.09 0.91 -2.37
C LEU A 46 4.86 0.40 -3.13
N LEU A 47 4.65 0.88 -4.36
CA LEU A 47 3.56 0.42 -5.22
C LEU A 47 3.81 -1.01 -5.71
N VAL A 48 5.07 -1.34 -6.04
CA VAL A 48 5.47 -2.70 -6.42
C VAL A 48 5.26 -3.66 -5.25
N LEU A 49 5.70 -3.29 -4.04
CA LEU A 49 5.49 -4.09 -2.82
C LEU A 49 4.00 -4.32 -2.55
N GLU A 50 3.17 -3.27 -2.62
CA GLU A 50 1.72 -3.42 -2.48
C GLU A 50 1.15 -4.43 -3.48
N GLN A 51 1.54 -4.31 -4.76
CA GLN A 51 1.08 -5.22 -5.80
C GLN A 51 1.60 -6.64 -5.57
N PHE A 52 2.87 -6.82 -5.18
CA PHE A 52 3.47 -8.11 -4.87
C PHE A 52 2.70 -8.84 -3.77
N LEU A 53 2.45 -8.17 -2.65
CA LEU A 53 1.64 -8.72 -1.56
C LEU A 53 0.20 -9.06 -2.01
N SER A 54 -0.35 -8.30 -2.96
CA SER A 54 -1.71 -8.53 -3.48
C SER A 54 -1.86 -9.74 -4.41
N ILE A 55 -0.77 -10.27 -4.96
CA ILE A 55 -0.79 -11.44 -5.87
C ILE A 55 -0.37 -12.74 -5.20
N LEU A 56 0.19 -12.69 -3.97
CA LEU A 56 0.56 -13.89 -3.23
C LEU A 56 -0.66 -14.78 -2.94
N PRO A 57 -0.53 -16.11 -3.02
CA PRO A 57 -1.60 -17.04 -2.67
C PRO A 57 -1.92 -16.96 -1.17
N GLY A 58 -3.14 -17.36 -0.78
CA GLY A 58 -3.74 -17.01 0.53
C GLY A 58 -2.86 -17.24 1.76
N GLU A 59 -2.32 -18.45 1.92
CA GLU A 59 -1.49 -18.81 3.08
C GLU A 59 -0.17 -18.04 3.10
N ILE A 60 0.52 -17.98 1.96
CA ILE A 60 1.77 -17.22 1.80
C ILE A 60 1.53 -15.73 2.10
N ARG A 61 0.46 -15.17 1.54
CA ARG A 61 0.08 -13.77 1.77
C ARG A 61 -0.14 -13.49 3.25
N THR A 62 -0.90 -14.34 3.93
CA THR A 62 -1.21 -14.17 5.35
C THR A 62 0.07 -14.19 6.18
N TRP A 63 0.96 -15.13 5.90
CA TRP A 63 2.23 -15.26 6.62
C TRP A 63 3.17 -14.07 6.36
N VAL A 64 3.32 -13.60 5.11
CA VAL A 64 4.15 -12.43 4.80
C VAL A 64 3.57 -11.15 5.43
N GLN A 65 2.24 -10.99 5.42
CA GLN A 65 1.58 -9.81 6.00
C GLN A 65 1.74 -9.71 7.52
N ILE A 66 1.83 -10.83 8.24
CA ILE A 66 2.10 -10.84 9.69
C ILE A 66 3.46 -10.20 10.00
N HIS A 67 4.44 -10.41 9.13
CA HIS A 67 5.81 -9.90 9.29
C HIS A 67 6.01 -8.47 8.78
N ARG A 68 5.02 -7.90 8.07
CA ARG A 68 4.98 -6.50 7.61
C ARG A 68 6.28 -6.03 6.94
N PRO A 69 6.67 -6.63 5.79
CA PRO A 69 7.88 -6.22 5.08
C PRO A 69 7.84 -4.73 4.69
N GLY A 70 8.97 -4.06 4.84
CA GLY A 70 9.20 -2.68 4.45
C GLY A 70 9.68 -2.52 3.00
N SER A 71 10.15 -3.59 2.36
CA SER A 71 10.59 -3.61 0.96
C SER A 71 10.18 -4.87 0.22
N GLY A 72 10.32 -4.86 -1.11
CA GLY A 72 10.11 -6.03 -1.96
C GLY A 72 11.08 -7.17 -1.62
N GLU A 73 12.35 -6.84 -1.36
CA GLU A 73 13.39 -7.80 -0.99
C GLU A 73 13.08 -8.48 0.34
N GLU A 74 12.64 -7.73 1.35
CA GLU A 74 12.18 -8.32 2.61
C GLU A 74 10.98 -9.25 2.39
N ALA A 75 10.03 -8.85 1.54
CA ALA A 75 8.89 -9.69 1.22
C ALA A 75 9.28 -10.98 0.48
N VAL A 76 10.27 -10.94 -0.42
CA VAL A 76 10.79 -12.11 -1.12
C VAL A 76 11.51 -13.05 -0.15
N ALA A 77 12.42 -12.54 0.68
CA ALA A 77 13.14 -13.34 1.66
C ALA A 77 12.18 -14.09 2.59
N LEU A 78 11.12 -13.40 3.02
CA LEU A 78 10.01 -14.00 3.75
C LEU A 78 9.37 -15.15 2.95
N VAL A 79 8.94 -14.94 1.70
CA VAL A 79 8.33 -16.01 0.89
C VAL A 79 9.25 -17.22 0.73
N GLU A 80 10.56 -17.01 0.60
CA GLU A 80 11.56 -18.07 0.48
C GLU A 80 11.69 -18.91 1.77
N GLU A 81 11.51 -18.32 2.96
CA GLU A 81 11.53 -19.06 4.24
C GLU A 81 10.37 -20.08 4.39
N LEU A 82 9.31 -19.95 3.60
CA LEU A 82 8.18 -20.88 3.57
C LEU A 82 8.37 -22.08 2.63
N GLN A 83 9.41 -22.06 1.78
CA GLN A 83 9.69 -23.09 0.77
C GLN A 83 10.75 -24.09 1.23
#